data_AF-B7B8D6-F1
#
_entry.id   AF-B7B8D6-F1
#
_cell.length_a   1.000
_cell.length_b   1.000
_cell.length_c   1.000
_cell.angle_alpha   90.00
_cell.angle_beta   90.00
_cell.angle_gamma   90.00
#
_symmetry.space_group_name_H-M   'P 1'
#
loop_
_entity.id
_entity.type
_entity.pdbx_description
1 polymer ?
#
loop_
_entity_poly.entity_id
_entity_poly.type
_entity_poly.pdbx_seq_one_letter_code
_entity_poly.pdbx_strand_id
1 'polypeptide(L)'
;ERWFKPNYHAHIVFDWMNHDTGKSHKLNDEDMTEMQNLASDILLMERGQSKAVTGKEHLERNDFIIGKQKEEMKRLDATRQYREHQLEMANKKMQETESITNALIEKANEKERQSEDLDRAISEKRSRLNKEKGSELLNAAVGWATGKSKALKNEIEDLRCEISTHEETIEQLQDRIQTIQNDYSRELMQLEAKHRSELNRKETEHAQETTRLRNWIAWQGHIIGCLSFLLLKTSDIFRKAVHSIIRFARDYYKPRFDTEQVSDIKNALNLFGDDRQSHQAAGDFLYFTARQKGEFDNREQIKARREVDNVVKGNYDQQQKRGFSMRR
;
A
#
# COMPACT_ATOMS: atom_id res chain seq x y z
N GLU A 1 13.09 -2.71 -24.35
CA GLU A 1 14.02 -1.73 -23.75
C GLU A 1 13.24 -0.50 -23.29
N ARG A 2 13.30 -0.14 -21.99
CA ARG A 2 13.12 1.22 -21.43
C ARG A 2 13.23 1.11 -19.91
N TRP A 3 14.44 0.87 -19.41
CA TRP A 3 14.69 0.67 -17.97
C TRP A 3 14.76 2.00 -17.18
N PHE A 4 14.84 3.15 -17.84
CA PHE A 4 14.90 4.43 -17.13
C PHE A 4 14.47 5.57 -18.06
N LYS A 5 13.51 6.40 -17.63
CA LYS A 5 13.21 7.69 -18.26
C LYS A 5 13.71 8.78 -17.31
N PRO A 6 14.90 9.37 -17.54
CA PRO A 6 15.36 10.48 -16.71
C PRO A 6 14.37 11.64 -16.81
N ASN A 7 13.96 12.17 -15.65
CA ASN A 7 13.12 13.36 -15.56
C ASN A 7 14.01 14.57 -15.23
N TYR A 8 14.58 15.18 -16.26
CA TYR A 8 15.35 16.41 -16.13
C TYR A 8 14.40 17.57 -15.86
N HIS A 9 14.61 18.27 -14.75
CA HIS A 9 13.87 19.47 -14.39
C HIS A 9 14.85 20.53 -13.90
N ALA A 10 14.56 21.78 -14.22
CA ALA A 10 15.35 22.93 -13.80
C ALA A 10 14.74 23.56 -12.54
N HIS A 11 15.58 23.99 -11.61
CA HIS A 11 15.19 24.81 -10.46
C HIS A 11 15.78 26.20 -10.64
N ILE A 12 14.95 27.23 -10.43
CA ILE A 12 15.41 28.63 -10.42
C ILE A 12 15.56 29.04 -8.96
N VAL A 13 16.78 29.34 -8.54
CA VAL A 13 17.09 29.89 -7.22
C VAL A 13 17.49 31.34 -7.43
N PHE A 14 16.72 32.27 -6.88
CA PHE A 14 16.98 33.70 -6.99
C PHE A 14 17.12 34.31 -5.60
N ASP A 15 18.01 35.28 -5.45
CA ASP A 15 18.00 36.15 -4.29
C ASP A 15 16.84 37.14 -4.45
N TRP A 16 15.82 36.97 -3.63
CA TRP A 16 14.64 37.83 -3.63
C TRP A 16 14.85 39.10 -2.82
N MET A 17 16.06 39.38 -2.35
CA MET A 17 16.36 40.58 -1.59
C MET A 17 16.69 41.74 -2.52
N ASN A 18 15.98 42.84 -2.34
CA ASN A 18 16.41 44.11 -2.89
C ASN A 18 17.61 44.61 -2.07
N HIS A 19 18.81 44.59 -2.65
CA HIS A 19 20.04 44.95 -1.94
C HIS A 19 20.14 46.44 -1.57
N ASP A 20 19.37 47.30 -2.22
CA ASP A 20 19.36 48.75 -1.93
C ASP A 20 18.45 49.08 -0.73
N THR A 21 17.33 48.37 -0.59
CA THR A 21 16.31 48.63 0.44
C THR A 21 16.29 47.59 1.56
N GLY A 22 17.00 46.47 1.40
CA GLY A 22 17.00 45.33 2.32
C GLY A 22 15.68 44.58 2.41
N LYS A 23 14.69 44.90 1.56
CA LYS A 23 13.36 44.28 1.57
C LYS A 23 13.28 43.15 0.56
N SER A 24 12.52 42.12 0.88
CA SER A 24 12.23 41.05 -0.08
C SER A 24 11.25 41.53 -1.14
N HIS A 25 11.56 41.28 -2.41
CA HIS A 25 10.61 41.32 -3.51
C HIS A 25 9.62 40.17 -3.37
N LYS A 26 8.33 40.50 -3.28
CA LYS A 26 7.23 39.52 -3.33
C LYS A 26 6.71 39.45 -4.75
N LEU A 27 6.88 38.29 -5.37
CA LEU A 27 6.28 38.01 -6.66
C LEU A 27 4.87 37.45 -6.51
N ASN A 28 4.02 37.77 -7.49
CA ASN A 28 2.69 37.20 -7.62
C ASN A 28 2.70 36.01 -8.61
N ASP A 29 1.54 35.38 -8.81
CA ASP A 29 1.41 34.20 -9.68
C ASP A 29 1.68 34.51 -11.16
N GLU A 30 1.42 35.75 -11.61
CA GLU A 30 1.68 36.21 -12.97
C GLU A 30 3.20 36.33 -13.20
N ASP A 31 3.91 36.99 -12.30
CA ASP A 31 5.37 37.12 -12.31
C ASP A 31 6.05 35.73 -12.36
N MET A 32 5.56 34.80 -11.52
CA MET A 32 6.07 33.43 -11.47
C MET A 32 5.81 32.67 -12.79
N THR A 33 4.66 32.92 -13.42
CA THR A 33 4.31 32.32 -14.72
C THR A 33 5.18 32.86 -15.84
N GLU A 34 5.40 34.16 -15.89
CA GLU A 34 6.27 34.79 -16.89
C GLU A 34 7.71 34.32 -16.77
N MET A 35 8.26 34.25 -15.56
CA MET A 35 9.61 33.73 -15.35
C MET A 35 9.75 32.26 -15.75
N GLN A 36 8.75 31.42 -15.48
CA GLN A 36 8.76 30.02 -15.92
C GLN A 36 8.71 29.90 -17.44
N ASN A 37 7.91 30.73 -18.12
CA ASN A 37 7.86 30.78 -19.59
C ASN A 37 9.21 31.22 -20.15
N LEU A 38 9.79 32.31 -19.63
CA LEU A 38 11.08 32.82 -20.07
C LEU A 38 12.20 31.79 -19.87
N ALA A 39 12.21 31.10 -18.73
CA ALA A 39 13.19 30.04 -18.48
C ALA A 39 13.01 28.84 -19.41
N SER A 40 11.77 28.45 -19.71
CA SER A 40 11.42 27.43 -20.71
C SER A 40 12.00 27.80 -22.08
N ASP A 41 11.80 29.05 -22.50
CA ASP A 41 12.24 29.54 -23.80
C ASP A 41 13.77 29.64 -23.89
N ILE A 42 14.44 30.15 -22.85
CA ILE A 42 15.91 30.26 -22.79
C ILE A 42 16.57 28.88 -22.79
N LEU A 43 16.01 27.94 -22.01
CA LEU A 43 16.58 26.59 -21.86
C LEU A 43 16.10 25.63 -22.96
N LEU A 44 15.19 26.07 -23.84
CA LEU A 44 14.56 25.26 -24.88
C LEU A 44 13.92 23.98 -24.29
N MET A 45 13.23 24.12 -23.16
CA MET A 45 12.57 23.03 -22.44
C MET A 45 11.05 23.19 -22.46
N GLU A 46 10.32 22.07 -22.42
CA GLU A 46 8.85 22.12 -22.24
C GLU A 46 8.49 22.62 -20.84
N ARG A 47 7.63 23.64 -20.79
CA ARG A 47 7.02 24.09 -19.53
C ARG A 47 6.00 23.07 -19.01
N GLY A 48 6.04 22.83 -17.69
CA GLY A 48 5.02 22.04 -17.00
C GLY A 48 3.63 22.69 -17.09
N GLN A 49 2.58 21.88 -17.25
CA GLN A 49 1.21 22.38 -17.30
C GLN A 49 0.80 23.02 -15.97
N SER A 50 0.15 24.19 -16.04
CA SER A 50 -0.25 24.93 -14.84
C SER A 50 -1.33 24.20 -14.04
N LYS A 51 -1.47 24.56 -12.76
CA LYS A 51 -2.51 24.04 -11.87
C LYS A 51 -3.92 24.32 -12.42
N ALA A 52 -4.12 25.46 -13.06
CA ALA A 52 -5.39 25.84 -13.69
C ALA A 52 -5.78 24.91 -14.86
N VAL A 53 -4.81 24.34 -15.59
CA VAL A 53 -5.05 23.43 -16.71
C VAL A 53 -5.20 21.99 -16.23
N THR A 54 -4.40 21.58 -15.24
CA THR A 54 -4.36 20.19 -14.78
C THR A 54 -5.38 19.87 -13.70
N GLY A 55 -5.87 20.88 -12.98
CA GLY A 55 -6.75 20.71 -11.81
C GLY A 55 -6.09 19.94 -10.65
N LYS A 56 -4.78 19.65 -10.72
CA LYS A 56 -4.08 18.82 -9.75
C LYS A 56 -3.61 19.67 -8.57
N GLU A 57 -4.05 19.32 -7.37
CA GLU A 57 -3.51 19.92 -6.15
C GLU A 57 -2.13 19.37 -5.82
N HIS A 58 -1.31 20.21 -5.19
CA HIS A 58 -0.05 19.75 -4.61
C HIS A 58 -0.39 18.81 -3.45
N LEU A 59 -0.06 17.54 -3.62
CA LEU A 59 -0.13 16.56 -2.56
C LEU A 59 1.24 16.48 -1.89
N GLU A 60 1.24 16.44 -0.56
CA GLU A 60 2.41 16.05 0.20
C GLU A 60 2.92 14.69 -0.28
N ARG A 61 4.23 14.48 -0.22
CA ARG A 61 4.88 13.27 -0.79
C ARG A 61 4.20 11.97 -0.36
N ASN A 62 3.83 11.87 0.92
CA ASN A 62 3.20 10.67 1.48
C ASN A 62 1.77 10.50 0.95
N ASP A 63 1.00 11.58 0.83
CA ASP A 63 -0.35 11.55 0.29
C ASP A 63 -0.35 11.18 -1.20
N PHE A 64 0.64 11.66 -1.95
CA PHE A 64 0.84 11.25 -3.34
C PHE A 64 1.13 9.75 -3.47
N ILE A 65 2.02 9.21 -2.63
CA ILE A 65 2.36 7.77 -2.63
C ILE A 65 1.12 6.94 -2.30
N ILE A 66 0.37 7.31 -1.24
CA ILE A 66 -0.85 6.62 -0.84
C ILE A 66 -1.91 6.69 -1.94
N GLY A 67 -2.09 7.86 -2.55
CA GLY A 67 -3.03 8.07 -3.65
C GLY A 67 -2.70 7.17 -4.85
N LYS A 68 -1.43 7.13 -5.24
CA LYS A 68 -0.96 6.28 -6.34
C LYS A 68 -1.19 4.78 -6.06
N GLN A 69 -0.86 4.33 -4.84
CA GLN A 69 -1.10 2.94 -4.43
C GLN A 69 -2.59 2.58 -4.43
N LYS A 70 -3.46 3.49 -3.98
CA LYS A 70 -4.92 3.29 -4.04
C LYS A 70 -5.42 3.20 -5.48
N GLU A 71 -4.88 4.00 -6.39
CA GLU A 71 -5.25 3.94 -7.80
C GLU A 71 -4.82 2.63 -8.46
N GLU A 72 -3.59 2.19 -8.19
CA GLU A 72 -3.09 0.88 -8.64
C GLU A 72 -3.94 -0.28 -8.07
N MET A 73 -4.32 -0.21 -6.80
CA MET A 73 -5.21 -1.20 -6.18
C MET A 73 -6.59 -1.24 -6.84
N LYS A 74 -7.18 -0.08 -7.17
CA LYS A 74 -8.45 -0.02 -7.91
C LYS A 74 -8.36 -0.62 -9.31
N ARG A 75 -7.25 -0.40 -10.03
CA ARG A 75 -7.04 -1.00 -11.36
C ARG A 75 -6.91 -2.52 -11.29
N LEU A 76 -6.21 -3.03 -10.28
CA LEU A 76 -6.09 -4.47 -10.03
C LEU A 76 -7.45 -5.08 -9.66
N ASP A 77 -8.21 -4.43 -8.79
CA ASP A 77 -9.55 -4.88 -8.38
C ASP A 77 -10.52 -4.91 -9.57
N ALA A 78 -10.52 -3.88 -10.41
CA ALA A 78 -11.34 -3.85 -11.64
C ALA A 78 -10.97 -4.99 -12.60
N THR A 79 -9.68 -5.29 -12.73
CA THR A 79 -9.21 -6.41 -13.57
C THR A 79 -9.67 -7.76 -13.00
N ARG A 80 -9.60 -7.92 -11.68
CA ARG A 80 -10.09 -9.10 -10.97
C ARG A 80 -11.59 -9.30 -11.18
N GLN A 81 -12.39 -8.26 -10.94
CA GLN A 81 -13.85 -8.31 -11.11
C GLN A 81 -14.25 -8.67 -12.56
N TYR A 82 -13.56 -8.09 -13.55
CA TYR A 82 -13.79 -8.42 -14.95
C TYR A 82 -13.57 -9.92 -15.24
N ARG A 83 -12.50 -10.51 -14.68
CA ARG A 83 -12.17 -11.93 -14.86
C ARG A 83 -13.12 -12.85 -14.09
N GLU A 84 -13.51 -12.50 -12.86
CA GLU A 84 -14.52 -13.22 -12.08
C GLU A 84 -15.86 -13.28 -12.84
N HIS A 85 -16.28 -12.16 -13.43
CA HIS A 85 -17.48 -12.11 -14.26
C HIS A 85 -17.39 -13.02 -15.50
N GLN A 86 -16.21 -13.13 -16.15
CA GLN A 86 -16.03 -14.07 -17.27
C GLN A 86 -16.20 -15.52 -16.85
N LEU A 87 -15.68 -15.91 -15.68
CA LEU A 87 -15.86 -17.25 -15.12
C LEU A 87 -17.33 -17.53 -14.78
N GLU A 88 -18.02 -16.57 -14.17
CA GLU A 88 -19.43 -16.69 -13.83
C GLU A 88 -20.31 -16.89 -15.07
N MET A 89 -20.09 -16.11 -16.13
CA MET A 89 -20.81 -16.28 -17.40
C MET A 89 -20.55 -17.64 -18.05
N ALA A 90 -19.31 -18.14 -18.01
CA ALA A 90 -18.97 -19.45 -18.56
C ALA A 90 -19.65 -20.59 -17.78
N ASN A 91 -19.61 -20.53 -16.45
CA ASN A 91 -20.27 -21.50 -15.58
C ASN A 91 -21.79 -21.51 -15.77
N LYS A 92 -22.41 -20.34 -15.92
CA LYS A 92 -23.86 -20.25 -16.17
C LYS A 92 -24.25 -20.92 -17.49
N LYS A 93 -23.49 -20.66 -18.57
CA LYS A 93 -23.72 -21.31 -19.87
C LYS A 93 -23.55 -22.83 -19.80
N MET A 94 -22.57 -23.30 -19.05
CA MET A 94 -22.37 -24.73 -18.82
C MET A 94 -23.58 -25.35 -18.13
N GLN A 95 -24.06 -24.77 -17.02
CA GLN A 95 -25.24 -25.25 -16.30
C GLN A 95 -26.51 -25.24 -17.17
N GLU A 96 -26.72 -24.19 -17.97
CA GLU A 96 -27.84 -24.12 -18.92
C GLU A 96 -27.76 -25.25 -19.96
N THR A 97 -26.57 -25.49 -20.53
CA THR A 97 -26.35 -26.53 -21.54
C THR A 97 -26.53 -27.94 -20.94
N GLU A 98 -26.01 -28.19 -19.74
CA GLU A 98 -26.22 -29.44 -19.01
C GLU A 98 -27.71 -29.69 -18.73
N SER A 99 -28.45 -28.66 -18.31
CA SER A 99 -29.89 -28.78 -18.08
C SER A 99 -30.67 -29.12 -19.35
N ILE A 100 -30.33 -28.50 -20.49
CA ILE A 100 -30.96 -28.79 -21.79
C ILE A 100 -30.65 -30.22 -22.20
N THR A 101 -29.38 -30.63 -22.08
CA THR A 101 -28.92 -31.98 -22.44
C THR A 101 -29.65 -33.05 -21.62
N ASN A 102 -29.78 -32.85 -20.31
CA ASN A 102 -30.52 -33.76 -19.43
C ASN A 102 -31.99 -33.89 -19.84
N ALA A 103 -32.65 -32.79 -20.19
CA ALA A 103 -34.04 -32.82 -20.67
C ALA A 103 -34.19 -33.55 -22.01
N LEU A 104 -33.21 -33.41 -22.92
CA LEU A 104 -33.18 -34.15 -24.18
C LEU A 104 -32.96 -35.65 -23.95
N ILE A 105 -32.08 -36.03 -23.03
CA ILE A 105 -31.85 -37.43 -22.64
C ILE A 105 -33.14 -38.05 -22.08
N GLU A 106 -33.84 -37.35 -21.17
CA GLU A 106 -35.12 -37.83 -20.64
C GLU A 106 -36.16 -38.04 -21.74
N LYS A 107 -36.26 -37.07 -22.68
CA LYS A 107 -37.19 -37.15 -23.82
C LYS A 107 -36.84 -38.29 -24.77
N ALA A 108 -35.56 -38.52 -25.05
CA ALA A 108 -35.09 -39.63 -25.88
C ALA A 108 -35.43 -40.98 -25.24
N ASN A 109 -35.15 -41.13 -23.93
CA ASN A 109 -35.48 -42.34 -23.17
C ASN A 109 -36.98 -42.64 -23.16
N GLU A 110 -37.82 -41.62 -23.02
CA GLU A 110 -39.27 -41.79 -23.05
C GLU A 110 -39.78 -42.26 -24.42
N LYS A 111 -39.25 -41.67 -25.50
CA LYS A 111 -39.58 -42.12 -26.87
C LYS A 111 -39.08 -43.53 -27.16
N GLU A 112 -37.94 -43.92 -26.61
CA GLU A 112 -37.40 -45.27 -26.75
C GLU A 112 -38.35 -46.31 -26.14
N ARG A 113 -38.86 -46.07 -24.92
CA ARG A 113 -39.91 -46.91 -24.31
C ARG A 113 -41.17 -47.00 -25.18
N GLN A 114 -41.63 -45.87 -25.70
CA GLN A 114 -42.79 -45.83 -26.59
C GLN A 114 -42.55 -46.61 -27.90
N SER A 115 -41.33 -46.57 -28.43
CA SER A 115 -40.93 -47.35 -29.61
C SER A 115 -40.96 -48.85 -29.31
N GLU A 116 -40.40 -49.27 -28.18
CA GLU A 116 -40.37 -50.68 -27.76
C GLU A 116 -41.77 -51.25 -27.57
N ASP A 117 -42.68 -50.49 -26.95
CA ASP A 117 -44.06 -50.91 -26.74
C ASP A 117 -44.85 -50.98 -28.04
N LEU A 118 -44.64 -50.04 -28.97
CA LEU A 118 -45.21 -50.10 -30.31
C LEU A 118 -44.69 -51.31 -31.10
N ASP A 119 -43.39 -51.58 -31.07
CA ASP A 119 -42.79 -52.72 -31.75
C ASP A 119 -43.31 -54.05 -31.18
N ARG A 120 -43.47 -54.14 -29.85
CA ARG A 120 -44.10 -55.29 -29.16
C ARG A 120 -45.54 -55.49 -29.63
N ALA A 121 -46.36 -54.45 -29.64
CA ALA A 121 -47.75 -54.50 -30.08
C ALA A 121 -47.89 -54.86 -31.57
N ILE A 122 -46.99 -54.34 -32.43
CA ILE A 122 -46.93 -54.69 -33.85
C ILE A 122 -46.58 -56.18 -34.02
N SER A 123 -45.59 -56.68 -33.28
CA SER A 123 -45.16 -58.08 -33.32
C SER A 123 -46.29 -59.04 -32.89
N GLU A 124 -46.98 -58.73 -31.80
CA GLU A 124 -48.12 -59.51 -31.32
C GLU A 124 -49.28 -59.52 -32.34
N LYS A 125 -49.62 -58.36 -32.92
CA LYS A 125 -50.67 -58.27 -33.94
C LYS A 125 -50.31 -59.03 -35.22
N ARG A 126 -49.04 -58.96 -35.68
CA ARG A 126 -48.56 -59.74 -36.83
C ARG A 126 -48.65 -61.24 -36.57
N SER A 127 -48.31 -61.70 -35.37
CA SER A 127 -48.43 -63.11 -34.97
C SER A 127 -49.88 -63.62 -35.01
N ARG A 128 -50.85 -62.80 -34.59
CA ARG A 128 -52.29 -63.13 -34.68
C ARG A 128 -52.78 -63.21 -36.13
N LEU A 129 -52.36 -62.26 -36.98
CA LEU A 129 -52.71 -62.19 -38.40
C LEU A 129 -52.20 -63.41 -39.20
N ASN A 130 -51.09 -64.02 -38.79
CA ASN A 130 -50.58 -65.25 -39.40
C ASN A 130 -51.37 -66.52 -38.99
N LYS A 131 -52.10 -66.49 -37.87
CA LYS A 131 -52.90 -67.63 -37.38
C LYS A 131 -54.33 -67.62 -37.93
N GLU A 132 -54.92 -66.44 -38.10
CA GLU A 132 -56.25 -66.25 -38.67
C GLU A 132 -56.07 -65.72 -40.10
N LYS A 133 -56.37 -66.50 -41.15
CA LYS A 133 -56.23 -66.10 -42.58
C LYS A 133 -56.82 -64.70 -42.82
N GLY A 134 -55.96 -63.69 -42.83
CA GLY A 134 -56.27 -62.34 -42.35
C GLY A 134 -57.26 -61.51 -43.16
N SER A 135 -57.87 -60.51 -42.48
CA SER A 135 -58.73 -59.49 -43.08
C SER A 135 -57.91 -58.27 -43.55
N GLU A 136 -58.32 -57.64 -44.65
CA GLU A 136 -57.63 -56.47 -45.24
C GLU A 136 -57.53 -55.28 -44.27
N LEU A 137 -58.53 -55.11 -43.39
CA LEU A 137 -58.55 -54.06 -42.36
C LEU A 137 -57.41 -54.21 -41.33
N LEU A 138 -57.05 -55.44 -40.96
CA LEU A 138 -55.96 -55.68 -40.01
C LEU A 138 -54.58 -55.42 -40.64
N ASN A 139 -54.42 -55.72 -41.94
CA ASN A 139 -53.19 -55.39 -42.68
C ASN A 139 -52.96 -53.88 -42.78
N ALA A 140 -54.02 -53.11 -43.04
CA ALA A 140 -53.94 -51.64 -43.05
C ALA A 140 -53.53 -51.08 -41.67
N ALA A 141 -54.09 -51.63 -40.58
CA ALA A 141 -53.75 -51.22 -39.22
C ALA A 141 -52.28 -51.51 -38.84
N VAL A 142 -51.74 -52.66 -39.27
CA VAL A 142 -50.33 -53.01 -39.07
C VAL A 142 -49.39 -52.11 -39.89
N GLY A 143 -49.75 -51.79 -41.13
CA GLY A 143 -49.00 -50.86 -41.99
C GLY A 143 -48.93 -49.46 -41.40
N TRP A 144 -50.05 -48.93 -40.92
CA TRP A 144 -50.12 -47.63 -40.23
C TRP A 144 -49.27 -47.60 -38.94
N ALA A 145 -49.37 -48.62 -38.10
CA ALA A 145 -48.56 -48.72 -36.87
C ALA A 145 -47.06 -48.84 -37.18
N THR A 146 -46.69 -49.57 -38.24
CA THR A 146 -45.30 -49.68 -38.70
C THR A 146 -44.76 -48.33 -39.18
N GLY A 147 -45.56 -47.53 -39.89
CA GLY A 147 -45.21 -46.17 -40.27
C GLY A 147 -44.96 -45.25 -39.07
N LYS A 148 -45.79 -45.36 -38.03
CA LYS A 148 -45.62 -44.62 -36.77
C LYS A 148 -44.37 -45.03 -35.99
N SER A 149 -44.06 -46.33 -35.90
CA SER A 149 -42.80 -46.84 -35.30
C SER A 149 -41.58 -46.29 -36.05
N LYS A 150 -41.62 -46.28 -37.39
CA LYS A 150 -40.53 -45.72 -38.21
C LYS A 150 -40.34 -44.21 -37.97
N ALA A 151 -41.42 -43.44 -37.88
CA ALA A 151 -41.35 -42.02 -37.57
C ALA A 151 -40.75 -41.77 -36.18
N LEU A 152 -41.16 -42.56 -35.18
CA LEU A 152 -40.64 -42.44 -33.81
C LEU A 152 -39.14 -42.77 -33.73
N LYS A 153 -38.67 -43.79 -34.48
CA LYS A 153 -37.24 -44.12 -34.58
C LYS A 153 -36.40 -43.01 -35.19
N ASN A 154 -36.91 -42.35 -36.24
CA ASN A 154 -36.23 -41.18 -36.82
C ASN A 154 -36.13 -40.04 -35.79
N GLU A 155 -37.20 -39.77 -35.04
CA GLU A 155 -37.18 -38.73 -34.00
C GLU A 155 -36.23 -39.04 -32.83
N ILE A 156 -36.03 -40.33 -32.49
CA ILE A 156 -35.02 -40.75 -31.49
C ILE A 156 -33.62 -40.50 -32.02
N GLU A 157 -33.36 -40.81 -33.29
CA GLU A 157 -32.07 -40.58 -33.93
C GLU A 157 -31.73 -39.09 -34.00
N ASP A 158 -32.70 -38.24 -34.37
CA ASP A 158 -32.53 -36.78 -34.36
C ASP A 158 -32.18 -36.26 -32.96
N LEU A 159 -32.86 -36.75 -31.91
CA LEU A 159 -32.57 -36.39 -30.52
C LEU A 159 -31.17 -36.86 -30.08
N ARG A 160 -30.73 -38.05 -30.50
CA ARG A 160 -29.38 -38.56 -30.21
C ARG A 160 -28.31 -37.70 -30.89
N CYS A 161 -28.55 -37.25 -32.11
CA CYS A 161 -27.66 -36.33 -32.81
C CYS A 161 -27.55 -34.99 -32.05
N GLU A 162 -28.68 -34.43 -31.61
CA GLU A 162 -28.72 -33.18 -30.82
C GLU A 162 -27.98 -33.33 -29.47
N ILE A 163 -28.20 -34.44 -28.75
CA ILE A 163 -27.46 -34.76 -27.51
C ILE A 163 -25.95 -34.80 -27.76
N SER A 164 -25.50 -35.49 -28.81
CA SER A 164 -24.08 -35.58 -29.15
C SER A 164 -23.47 -34.19 -29.39
N THR A 165 -24.18 -33.29 -30.08
CA THR A 165 -23.67 -31.92 -30.30
C THR A 165 -23.58 -31.09 -29.02
N HIS A 166 -24.50 -31.31 -28.08
CA HIS A 166 -24.45 -30.64 -26.78
C HIS A 166 -23.36 -31.21 -25.87
N GLU A 167 -23.11 -32.52 -25.91
CA GLU A 167 -22.00 -33.16 -25.19
C GLU A 167 -20.65 -32.58 -25.64
N GLU A 168 -20.42 -32.43 -26.96
CA GLU A 168 -19.22 -31.76 -27.49
C GLU A 168 -19.11 -30.30 -27.03
N THR A 169 -20.24 -29.58 -26.95
CA THR A 169 -20.26 -28.19 -26.46
C THR A 169 -19.93 -28.11 -24.97
N ILE A 170 -20.40 -29.07 -24.17
CA ILE A 170 -20.09 -29.17 -22.74
C ILE A 170 -18.59 -29.43 -22.55
N GLU A 171 -18.00 -30.35 -23.30
CA GLU A 171 -16.56 -30.65 -23.24
C GLU A 171 -15.72 -29.40 -23.55
N GLN A 172 -16.06 -28.66 -24.62
CA GLN A 172 -15.37 -27.41 -24.96
C GLN A 172 -15.51 -26.33 -23.86
N LEU A 173 -16.68 -26.23 -23.22
CA LEU A 173 -16.89 -25.29 -22.12
C LEU A 173 -16.09 -25.68 -20.89
N GLN A 174 -16.01 -26.97 -20.57
CA GLN A 174 -15.20 -27.50 -19.46
C GLN A 174 -13.72 -27.18 -19.66
N ASP A 175 -13.17 -27.46 -20.85
CA ASP A 175 -11.78 -27.13 -21.20
C ASP A 175 -11.48 -25.64 -21.05
N ARG A 176 -12.42 -24.79 -21.49
CA ARG A 176 -12.27 -23.34 -21.40
C ARG A 176 -12.30 -22.85 -19.95
N ILE A 177 -13.21 -23.37 -19.12
CA ILE A 177 -13.27 -23.05 -17.69
C ILE A 177 -11.97 -23.46 -17.00
N GLN A 178 -11.48 -24.67 -17.27
CA GLN A 178 -10.23 -25.17 -16.70
C GLN A 178 -9.02 -24.33 -17.11
N THR A 179 -8.96 -23.91 -18.37
CA THR A 179 -7.89 -23.04 -18.88
C THR A 179 -7.87 -21.71 -18.14
N ILE A 180 -9.02 -21.05 -18.01
CA ILE A 180 -9.13 -19.75 -17.31
C ILE A 180 -8.73 -19.89 -15.84
N GLN A 181 -9.14 -20.98 -15.17
CA GLN A 181 -8.78 -21.23 -13.78
C GLN A 181 -7.27 -21.45 -13.60
N ASN A 182 -6.64 -22.24 -14.47
CA ASN A 182 -5.21 -22.52 -14.43
C ASN A 182 -4.37 -21.25 -14.66
N ASP A 183 -4.78 -20.41 -15.62
CA ASP A 183 -4.11 -19.14 -15.89
C ASP A 183 -4.25 -18.18 -14.70
N TYR A 184 -5.44 -18.10 -14.09
CA TYR A 184 -5.66 -17.28 -12.90
C TYR A 184 -4.80 -17.73 -11.70
N SER A 185 -4.73 -19.04 -11.44
CA SER A 185 -3.87 -19.58 -10.40
C SER A 185 -2.39 -19.24 -10.62
N ARG A 186 -1.94 -19.31 -11.87
CA ARG A 186 -0.56 -18.98 -12.25
C ARG A 186 -0.25 -17.50 -12.08
N GLU A 187 -1.15 -16.62 -12.53
CA GLU A 187 -0.99 -15.17 -12.38
C GLU A 187 -0.97 -14.76 -10.90
N LEU A 188 -1.87 -15.32 -10.08
CA LEU A 188 -1.87 -15.10 -8.64
C LEU A 188 -0.55 -15.52 -8.00
N MET A 189 -0.05 -16.72 -8.32
CA MET A 189 1.21 -17.21 -7.78
C MET A 189 2.40 -16.31 -8.17
N GLN A 190 2.44 -15.82 -9.41
CA GLN A 190 3.47 -14.88 -9.87
C GLN A 190 3.37 -13.52 -9.16
N LEU A 191 2.16 -12.99 -8.98
CA LEU A 191 1.95 -11.71 -8.31
C LEU A 191 2.32 -11.81 -6.82
N GLU A 192 1.90 -12.86 -6.14
CA GLU A 192 2.27 -13.13 -4.75
C GLU A 192 3.78 -13.30 -4.58
N ALA A 193 4.44 -14.02 -5.49
CA ALA A 193 5.89 -14.18 -5.47
C ALA A 193 6.62 -12.84 -5.64
N LYS A 194 6.16 -12.00 -6.58
CA LYS A 194 6.70 -10.63 -6.77
C LYS A 194 6.51 -9.79 -5.52
N HIS A 195 5.29 -9.70 -4.99
CA HIS A 195 5.01 -8.94 -3.77
C HIS A 195 5.85 -9.42 -2.58
N ARG A 196 5.97 -10.74 -2.39
CA ARG A 196 6.79 -11.31 -1.32
C ARG A 196 8.27 -10.96 -1.50
N SER A 197 8.79 -11.00 -2.73
CA SER A 197 10.17 -10.61 -3.01
C SER A 197 10.43 -9.12 -2.76
N GLU A 198 9.48 -8.24 -3.10
CA GLU A 198 9.59 -6.80 -2.87
C GLU A 198 9.52 -6.46 -1.38
N LEU A 199 8.63 -7.12 -0.63
CA LEU A 199 8.54 -7.00 0.82
C LEU A 199 9.85 -7.42 1.49
N ASN A 200 10.38 -8.59 1.14
CA ASN A 200 11.65 -9.08 1.70
C ASN A 200 12.80 -8.10 1.40
N ARG A 201 12.87 -7.59 0.16
CA ARG A 201 13.88 -6.57 -0.20
C ARG A 201 13.74 -5.33 0.67
N LYS A 202 12.52 -4.79 0.80
CA LYS A 202 12.26 -3.60 1.62
C LYS A 202 12.60 -3.82 3.09
N GLU A 203 12.29 -5.00 3.62
CA GLU A 203 12.64 -5.37 4.98
C GLU A 203 14.16 -5.42 5.18
N THR A 204 14.92 -5.99 4.22
CA THR A 204 16.39 -5.98 4.29
C THR A 204 16.99 -4.58 4.18
N GLU A 205 16.45 -3.71 3.32
CA GLU A 205 16.87 -2.29 3.21
C GLU A 205 16.65 -1.57 4.55
N HIS A 206 15.46 -1.71 5.14
CA HIS A 206 15.15 -1.11 6.44
C HIS A 206 16.02 -1.66 7.57
N ALA A 207 16.32 -2.96 7.57
CA ALA A 207 17.21 -3.56 8.56
C ALA A 207 18.64 -2.99 8.44
N GLN A 208 19.14 -2.82 7.21
CA GLN A 208 20.45 -2.21 6.94
C GLN A 208 20.50 -0.75 7.36
N GLU A 209 19.49 0.05 7.01
CA GLU A 209 19.40 1.46 7.43
C GLU A 209 19.33 1.59 8.94
N THR A 210 18.51 0.76 9.60
CA THR A 210 18.41 0.73 11.07
C THR A 210 19.77 0.43 11.70
N THR A 211 20.53 -0.51 11.13
CA THR A 211 21.87 -0.87 11.62
C THR A 211 22.85 0.28 11.42
N ARG A 212 22.82 0.95 10.27
CA ARG A 212 23.64 2.13 10.00
C ARG A 212 23.35 3.27 10.98
N LEU A 213 22.07 3.56 11.21
CA LEU A 213 21.65 4.60 12.16
C LEU A 213 22.05 4.24 13.60
N ARG A 214 21.90 2.98 14.02
CA ARG A 214 22.37 2.52 15.34
C ARG A 214 23.88 2.70 15.50
N ASN A 215 24.66 2.32 14.49
CA ASN A 215 26.11 2.49 14.51
C ASN A 215 26.49 3.98 14.57
N TRP A 216 25.79 4.83 13.82
CA TRP A 216 26.01 6.27 13.86
C TRP A 216 25.68 6.86 15.25
N ILE A 217 24.56 6.48 15.87
CA ILE A 217 24.20 6.91 17.23
C ILE A 217 25.25 6.43 18.25
N ALA A 218 25.72 5.19 18.14
CA ALA A 218 26.76 4.67 19.02
C ALA A 218 28.07 5.45 18.88
N TRP A 219 28.48 5.76 17.65
CA TRP A 219 29.66 6.57 17.37
C TRP A 219 29.51 8.00 17.91
N GLN A 220 28.36 8.65 17.69
CA GLN A 220 28.06 9.97 18.26
C GLN A 220 28.18 9.94 19.79
N GLY A 221 27.64 8.92 20.44
CA GLY A 221 27.76 8.73 21.89
C GLY A 221 29.21 8.59 22.35
N HIS A 222 30.05 7.87 21.60
CA HIS A 222 31.48 7.73 21.89
C HIS A 222 32.23 9.07 21.77
N ILE A 223 31.99 9.82 20.68
CA ILE A 223 32.60 11.14 20.47
C ILE A 223 32.21 12.12 21.57
N ILE A 224 30.91 12.19 21.91
CA ILE A 224 30.41 13.02 23.00
C ILE A 224 31.12 12.63 24.31
N GLY A 225 31.25 11.34 24.61
CA GLY A 225 31.97 10.86 25.80
C GLY A 225 33.43 11.29 25.86
N CYS A 226 34.16 11.20 24.75
CA CYS A 226 35.56 11.66 24.67
C CYS A 226 35.67 13.18 24.90
N LEU A 227 34.81 13.97 24.27
CA LEU A 227 34.77 15.42 24.45
C LEU A 227 34.40 15.80 25.89
N SER A 228 33.40 15.15 26.47
CA SER A 228 33.02 15.33 27.87
C SER A 228 34.17 15.03 28.82
N PHE A 229 34.91 13.93 28.59
CA PHE A 229 36.08 13.60 29.40
C PHE A 229 37.16 14.68 29.33
N LEU A 230 37.51 15.13 28.11
CA LEU A 230 38.50 16.18 27.91
C LEU A 230 38.08 17.48 28.59
N LEU A 231 36.85 17.96 28.35
CA LEU A 231 36.36 19.21 28.92
C LEU A 231 36.23 19.17 30.45
N LEU A 232 35.84 18.03 31.04
CA LEU A 232 35.81 17.89 32.50
C LEU A 232 37.20 17.97 33.13
N LYS A 233 38.23 17.50 32.41
CA LYS A 233 39.63 17.55 32.85
C LYS A 233 40.23 18.94 32.67
N THR A 234 39.97 19.62 31.55
CA THR A 234 40.67 20.85 31.17
C THR A 234 39.89 22.13 31.47
N SER A 235 38.56 22.13 31.46
CA SER A 235 37.73 23.32 31.63
C SER A 235 37.07 23.37 33.01
N ASP A 236 37.44 24.37 33.80
CA ASP A 236 36.82 24.62 35.11
C ASP A 236 35.37 25.09 35.00
N ILE A 237 35.06 25.93 34.01
CA ILE A 237 33.70 26.42 33.72
C ILE A 237 32.78 25.24 33.42
N PHE A 238 33.21 24.34 32.53
CA PHE A 238 32.42 23.17 32.15
C PHE A 238 32.24 22.21 33.34
N ARG A 239 33.32 21.93 34.08
CA ARG A 239 33.28 21.08 35.26
C ARG A 239 32.33 21.60 36.33
N LYS A 240 32.35 22.92 36.60
CA LYS A 240 31.43 23.57 37.56
C LYS A 240 29.98 23.42 37.11
N ALA A 241 29.67 23.74 35.85
CA ALA A 241 28.32 23.59 35.31
C ALA A 241 27.79 22.15 35.45
N VAL A 242 28.59 21.14 35.06
CA VAL A 242 28.20 19.72 35.18
C VAL A 242 28.00 19.32 36.64
N HIS A 243 28.90 19.72 37.56
CA HIS A 243 28.75 19.44 38.98
C HIS A 243 27.52 20.13 39.58
N SER A 244 27.22 21.36 39.16
CA SER A 244 26.03 22.11 39.58
C SER A 244 24.74 21.39 39.17
N ILE A 245 24.70 20.80 37.96
CA ILE A 245 23.59 19.95 37.50
C ILE A 245 23.48 18.66 38.32
N ILE A 246 24.59 17.94 38.55
CA ILE A 246 24.60 16.69 39.34
C ILE A 246 24.15 16.94 40.78
N ARG A 247 24.70 17.98 41.43
CA ARG A 247 24.34 18.37 42.80
C ARG A 247 22.85 18.68 42.91
N PHE A 248 22.30 19.42 41.95
CA PHE A 248 20.88 19.73 41.90
C PHE A 248 19.99 18.50 41.67
N ALA A 249 20.40 17.61 40.76
CA ALA A 249 19.63 16.42 40.42
C ALA A 249 19.43 15.54 41.67
N ARG A 250 20.52 15.29 42.41
CA ARG A 250 20.56 14.46 43.62
C ARG A 250 19.87 15.08 44.83
N ASP A 251 19.76 16.40 44.88
CA ASP A 251 19.08 17.07 45.98
C ASP A 251 17.56 16.87 45.86
N TYR A 252 17.02 15.93 46.62
CA TYR A 252 15.62 15.55 46.55
C TYR A 252 14.65 16.73 46.75
N TYR A 253 14.97 17.62 47.68
CA TYR A 253 14.07 18.66 48.17
C TYR A 253 14.22 19.98 47.41
N LYS A 254 15.33 20.15 46.68
CA LYS A 254 15.58 21.38 45.95
C LYS A 254 14.71 21.48 44.69
N PRO A 255 13.82 22.48 44.57
CA PRO A 255 12.86 22.54 43.47
C PRO A 255 13.42 23.14 42.19
N ARG A 256 14.47 23.99 42.28
CA ARG A 256 15.08 24.75 41.18
C ARG A 256 16.58 24.97 41.40
N PHE A 257 17.30 25.37 40.35
CA PHE A 257 18.69 25.81 40.50
C PHE A 257 18.76 27.07 41.38
N ASP A 258 19.80 27.15 42.21
CA ASP A 258 20.15 28.39 42.88
C ASP A 258 20.90 29.34 41.93
N THR A 259 21.15 30.57 42.38
CA THR A 259 21.84 31.60 41.58
C THR A 259 23.24 31.18 41.14
N GLU A 260 23.96 30.44 41.98
CA GLU A 260 25.31 29.95 41.67
C GLU A 260 25.25 28.91 40.55
N GLN A 261 24.35 27.92 40.68
CA GLN A 261 24.14 26.87 39.68
C GLN A 261 23.67 27.42 38.34
N VAL A 262 22.79 28.42 38.34
CA VAL A 262 22.36 29.12 37.12
C VAL A 262 23.53 29.85 36.48
N SER A 263 24.37 30.53 37.27
CA SER A 263 25.55 31.25 36.78
C SER A 263 26.57 30.30 36.16
N ASP A 264 26.89 29.19 36.82
CA ASP A 264 27.80 28.18 36.32
C ASP A 264 27.35 27.63 34.96
N ILE A 265 26.06 27.31 34.83
CA ILE A 265 25.48 26.80 33.58
C ILE A 265 25.54 27.87 32.49
N LYS A 266 25.15 29.11 32.78
CA LYS A 266 25.21 30.21 31.80
C LYS A 266 26.63 30.49 31.30
N ASN A 267 27.60 30.52 32.21
CA ASN A 267 29.00 30.70 31.85
C ASN A 267 29.47 29.60 30.90
N ALA A 268 29.01 28.36 31.10
CA ALA A 268 29.30 27.26 30.18
C ALA A 268 28.55 27.37 28.84
N LEU A 269 27.29 27.82 28.81
CA LEU A 269 26.52 28.04 27.58
C LEU A 269 27.19 29.07 26.67
N ASN A 270 27.62 30.19 27.25
CA ASN A 270 28.25 31.30 26.52
C ASN A 270 29.59 30.90 25.83
N LEU A 271 30.19 29.76 26.18
CA LEU A 271 31.38 29.24 25.50
C LEU A 271 31.09 28.63 24.12
N PHE A 272 29.84 28.28 23.84
CA PHE A 272 29.44 27.58 22.61
C PHE A 272 28.90 28.53 21.53
N GLY A 273 28.62 29.80 21.88
CA GLY A 273 28.07 30.81 20.97
C GLY A 273 26.80 31.45 21.53
N ASP A 274 26.48 32.65 21.05
CA ASP A 274 25.37 33.47 21.60
C ASP A 274 24.00 33.15 20.99
N ASP A 275 23.94 32.30 19.96
CA ASP A 275 22.71 31.96 19.30
C ASP A 275 21.93 30.85 20.04
N ARG A 276 20.62 30.81 19.77
CA ARG A 276 19.71 29.89 20.44
C ARG A 276 20.02 28.42 20.16
N GLN A 277 20.52 28.08 18.97
CA GLN A 277 20.86 26.69 18.63
C GLN A 277 22.12 26.26 19.37
N SER A 278 23.14 27.12 19.44
CA SER A 278 24.36 26.87 20.20
C SER A 278 24.08 26.69 21.70
N HIS A 279 23.24 27.54 22.30
CA HIS A 279 22.81 27.36 23.68
C HIS A 279 22.01 26.08 23.90
N GLN A 280 21.15 25.69 22.95
CA GLN A 280 20.42 24.42 23.05
C GLN A 280 21.38 23.22 22.99
N ALA A 281 22.33 23.22 22.05
CA ALA A 281 23.33 22.17 21.91
C ALA A 281 24.24 22.08 23.14
N ALA A 282 24.68 23.22 23.68
CA ALA A 282 25.49 23.30 24.89
C ALA A 282 24.72 22.80 26.13
N GLY A 283 23.45 23.18 26.26
CA GLY A 283 22.57 22.68 27.32
C GLY A 283 22.35 21.16 27.23
N ASP A 284 22.12 20.64 26.02
CA ASP A 284 21.98 19.21 25.77
C ASP A 284 23.27 18.45 26.12
N PHE A 285 24.42 18.99 25.74
CA PHE A 285 25.73 18.43 26.03
C PHE A 285 26.05 18.43 27.54
N LEU A 286 25.78 19.53 28.24
CA LEU A 286 25.93 19.64 29.69
C LEU A 286 25.04 18.65 30.43
N TYR A 287 23.76 18.57 30.05
CA TYR A 287 22.81 17.61 30.61
C TYR A 287 23.24 16.16 30.35
N PHE A 288 23.62 15.83 29.12
CA PHE A 288 24.07 14.48 28.76
C PHE A 288 25.28 14.06 29.59
N THR A 289 26.26 14.96 29.72
CA THR A 289 27.48 14.73 30.51
C THR A 289 27.15 14.55 31.99
N ALA A 290 26.28 15.40 32.54
CA ALA A 290 25.82 15.30 33.93
C ALA A 290 25.06 14.00 34.20
N ARG A 291 24.19 13.59 33.26
CA ARG A 291 23.44 12.33 33.36
C ARG A 291 24.36 11.12 33.38
N GLN A 292 25.33 11.05 32.46
CA GLN A 292 26.27 9.93 32.40
C GLN A 292 27.17 9.87 33.63
N LYS A 293 27.73 11.01 34.05
CA LYS A 293 28.64 11.07 35.20
C LYS A 293 27.92 10.92 36.54
N GLY A 294 26.68 11.42 36.62
CA GLY A 294 25.87 11.42 37.82
C GLY A 294 25.06 10.14 38.02
N GLU A 295 24.98 9.28 37.00
CA GLU A 295 24.19 8.05 36.95
C GLU A 295 22.72 8.27 37.33
N PHE A 296 22.10 9.28 36.69
CA PHE A 296 20.77 9.74 37.09
C PHE A 296 19.67 8.69 36.91
N ASP A 297 18.81 8.57 37.92
CA ASP A 297 17.55 7.84 37.78
C ASP A 297 16.52 8.59 36.90
N ASN A 298 15.37 7.98 36.63
CA ASN A 298 14.35 8.59 35.77
C ASN A 298 13.82 9.94 36.30
N ARG A 299 13.69 10.09 37.62
CA ARG A 299 13.19 11.32 38.24
C ARG A 299 14.26 12.42 38.14
N GLU A 300 15.49 12.10 38.50
CA GLU A 300 16.66 12.98 38.41
C GLU A 300 16.86 13.45 36.96
N GLN A 301 16.69 12.55 35.99
CA GLN A 301 16.74 12.88 34.56
C GLN A 301 15.71 13.92 34.15
N ILE A 302 14.43 13.72 34.50
CA ILE A 302 13.35 14.66 34.16
C ILE A 302 13.59 16.01 34.84
N LYS A 303 13.96 15.97 36.12
CA LYS A 303 14.19 17.17 36.94
C LYS A 303 15.36 18.00 36.41
N ALA A 304 16.53 17.37 36.20
CA ALA A 304 17.71 18.04 35.70
C ALA A 304 17.48 18.56 34.27
N ARG A 305 16.82 17.78 33.40
CA ARG A 305 16.52 18.21 32.03
C ARG A 305 15.67 19.47 32.01
N ARG A 306 14.58 19.47 32.78
CA ARG A 306 13.66 20.61 32.86
C ARG A 306 14.38 21.88 33.29
N GLU A 307 15.22 21.81 34.32
CA GLU A 307 15.89 23.01 34.82
C GLU A 307 17.03 23.49 33.92
N VAL A 308 17.76 22.58 33.25
CA VAL A 308 18.75 22.98 32.23
C VAL A 308 18.04 23.70 31.08
N ASP A 309 16.91 23.15 30.59
CA ASP A 309 16.10 23.80 29.55
C ASP A 309 15.57 25.18 30.00
N ASN A 310 15.24 25.34 31.28
CA ASN A 310 14.83 26.64 31.84
C ASN A 310 15.96 27.67 31.80
N VAL A 311 17.22 27.26 32.05
CA VAL A 311 18.38 28.15 31.94
C VAL A 311 18.64 28.51 30.48
N VAL A 312 18.65 27.52 29.58
CA VAL A 312 18.83 27.72 28.12
C VAL A 312 17.78 28.66 27.53
N LYS A 313 16.53 28.56 27.96
CA LYS A 313 15.41 29.43 27.51
C LYS A 313 15.41 30.81 28.16
N GLY A 314 16.29 31.08 29.13
CA GLY A 314 16.35 32.37 29.84
C GLY A 314 15.21 32.59 30.84
N ASN A 315 14.52 31.53 31.28
CA ASN A 315 13.36 31.64 32.19
C ASN A 315 13.76 32.20 33.57
N TYR A 316 15.02 31.98 33.98
CA TYR A 316 15.57 32.53 35.23
C TYR A 316 15.81 34.06 35.14
N ASP A 317 16.11 34.61 33.97
CA ASP A 317 16.30 36.06 33.76
C ASP A 317 14.98 36.83 33.78
N GLN A 318 13.93 36.23 33.22
CA GLN A 318 12.59 36.81 33.21
C GLN A 318 11.99 36.90 34.61
N GLN A 319 12.34 35.96 35.50
CA GLN A 319 11.86 35.96 36.89
C GLN A 319 12.58 37.01 37.74
N GLN A 320 13.88 37.23 37.53
CA GLN A 320 14.62 38.32 38.20
C GLN A 320 14.09 39.71 37.80
N LYS A 321 13.74 39.91 36.53
CA LYS A 321 13.16 41.18 36.02
C LYS A 321 11.73 41.46 36.51
N ARG A 322 10.99 40.45 37.02
CA ARG A 322 9.60 40.56 37.49
C ARG A 322 9.46 40.80 39.00
N GLY A 323 10.55 41.02 39.74
CA GLY A 323 10.50 41.51 41.13
C GLY A 323 10.02 40.50 42.17
N PHE A 324 9.93 39.21 41.86
CA PHE A 324 9.72 38.19 42.91
C PHE A 324 11.06 37.93 43.59
N SER A 325 11.25 38.48 44.79
CA SER A 325 12.50 38.34 45.56
C SER A 325 12.90 36.88 45.68
N MET A 326 14.15 36.56 45.36
CA MET A 326 14.75 35.28 45.71
C MET A 326 14.70 35.12 47.23
N ARG A 327 13.80 34.27 47.74
CA ARG A 327 13.88 33.84 49.14
C ARG A 327 15.16 33.03 49.29
N ARG A 328 16.07 33.54 50.12
CA ARG A 328 17.31 32.90 50.55
C ARG A 328 17.05 31.53 51.17
#